data_AF-A0A7Z9RXH1-F1
#
_entry.id   AF-A0A7Z9RXH1-F1
#
_cell.length_a   1.000
_cell.length_b   1.000
_cell.length_c   1.000
_cell.angle_alpha   90.00
_cell.angle_beta   90.00
_cell.angle_gamma   90.00
#
_symmetry.space_group_name_H-M   'P 1'
#
loop_
_entity.id
_entity.type
_entity.pdbx_description
1 polymer ?
#
loop_
_entity_poly.entity_id
_entity_poly.type
_entity_poly.pdbx_seq_one_letter_code
_entity_poly.pdbx_strand_id
1 'polypeptide(L)'
;MQSAPSSEESEERRLSRSGWALSPHPMHQVARKLIPYAVTFLILGIVVHSLEPALLRWGIMTESLAGSVRFGMLEYPMLFVAAAPLVITPIILRVMANVADVRRQRRFSRNPPPSPKITIEEAVADQPVRFTCEFPDSLEVTSAKAWLRVGLLSPDRTAWMSAHGLSPDARPPAGLSTPLPDGWMPRGADGSGIGESTPLLIGQGSSQLFQEPMRLRAEGRPVTLQNGKNEVEMPEGPWPGSEYGSLVSIHYE
;
A
#
# COMPACT_ATOMS: atom_id res chain seq x y z
N MET A 1 -5.96 35.00 1.32
CA MET A 1 -5.79 34.93 2.79
C MET A 1 -6.88 34.00 3.31
N GLN A 2 -6.68 32.69 3.10
CA GLN A 2 -7.66 31.68 3.48
C GLN A 2 -7.34 31.24 4.91
N SER A 3 -8.40 31.23 5.73
CA SER A 3 -8.40 30.89 7.14
C SER A 3 -7.66 29.58 7.41
N ALA A 4 -6.91 29.55 8.52
CA ALA A 4 -6.44 28.31 9.12
C ALA A 4 -7.60 27.30 9.18
N PRO A 5 -7.36 26.00 8.94
CA PRO A 5 -8.40 24.99 9.10
C PRO A 5 -9.00 25.09 10.50
N SER A 6 -10.30 24.82 10.62
CA SER A 6 -10.93 24.74 11.93
C SER A 6 -10.22 23.68 12.78
N SER A 7 -10.21 23.88 14.10
CA SER A 7 -9.62 22.90 15.03
C SER A 7 -10.19 21.49 14.83
N GLU A 8 -11.47 21.41 14.42
CA GLU A 8 -12.19 20.17 14.14
C GLU A 8 -11.60 19.42 12.92
N GLU A 9 -11.32 20.09 11.80
CA GLU A 9 -10.71 19.44 10.62
C GLU A 9 -9.29 18.93 10.92
N SER A 10 -8.54 19.65 11.74
CA SER A 10 -7.19 19.26 12.15
C SER A 10 -7.22 18.03 13.06
N GLU A 11 -8.24 17.96 13.93
CA GLU A 11 -8.46 16.85 14.84
C GLU A 11 -8.93 15.59 14.10
N GLU A 12 -9.85 15.72 13.14
CA GLU A 12 -10.26 14.62 12.26
C GLU A 12 -9.07 14.02 11.49
N ARG A 13 -8.17 14.87 10.96
CA ARG A 13 -6.94 14.43 10.27
C ARG A 13 -6.05 13.61 11.19
N ARG A 14 -5.87 14.06 12.44
CA ARG A 14 -5.09 13.35 13.45
C ARG A 14 -5.73 12.01 13.83
N LEU A 15 -7.05 11.99 14.01
CA LEU A 15 -7.79 10.79 14.41
C LEU A 15 -7.79 9.71 13.31
N SER A 16 -7.80 10.10 12.04
CA SER A 16 -7.84 9.16 10.90
C SER A 16 -6.68 8.17 10.85
N ARG A 17 -5.53 8.52 11.42
CA ARG A 17 -4.32 7.68 11.45
C ARG A 17 -4.04 7.05 12.81
N SER A 18 -4.97 7.21 13.75
CA SER A 18 -4.91 6.58 15.06
C SER A 18 -5.73 5.29 15.09
N GLY A 19 -5.18 4.23 15.67
CA GLY A 19 -5.87 2.96 15.86
C GLY A 19 -5.17 1.77 15.22
N TRP A 20 -5.93 0.71 15.01
CA TRP A 20 -5.38 -0.56 14.54
C TRP A 20 -5.32 -0.63 13.02
N ALA A 21 -4.13 -0.97 12.52
CA ALA A 21 -3.91 -1.32 11.12
C ALA A 21 -3.31 -2.73 11.02
N LEU A 22 -3.64 -3.40 9.92
CA LEU A 22 -3.14 -4.70 9.51
C LEU A 22 -2.07 -4.50 8.43
N SER A 23 -0.98 -5.25 8.55
CA SER A 23 0.00 -5.37 7.48
C SER A 23 -0.52 -6.30 6.36
N PRO A 24 -0.32 -5.95 5.07
CA PRO A 24 -0.69 -6.82 3.95
C PRO A 24 -0.03 -8.21 4.01
N HIS A 25 -0.68 -9.23 3.44
CA HIS A 25 -0.09 -10.56 3.37
C HIS A 25 1.26 -10.57 2.62
N PRO A 26 2.30 -11.27 3.11
CA PRO A 26 3.62 -11.32 2.45
C PRO A 26 3.58 -11.92 1.03
N MET A 27 2.54 -12.70 0.71
CA MET A 27 2.33 -13.27 -0.63
C MET A 27 2.21 -12.19 -1.71
N HIS A 28 1.72 -10.99 -1.39
CA HIS A 28 1.71 -9.87 -2.34
C HIS A 28 3.13 -9.48 -2.78
N GLN A 29 4.10 -9.50 -1.86
CA GLN A 29 5.50 -9.21 -2.18
C GLN A 29 6.11 -10.31 -3.05
N VAL A 30 5.79 -11.58 -2.76
CA VAL A 30 6.26 -12.73 -3.56
C VAL A 30 5.70 -12.65 -4.97
N ALA A 31 4.39 -12.42 -5.12
CA ALA A 31 3.76 -12.28 -6.42
C ALA A 31 4.42 -11.15 -7.24
N ARG A 32 4.65 -9.97 -6.64
CA ARG A 32 5.32 -8.85 -7.31
C ARG A 32 6.73 -9.17 -7.77
N LYS A 33 7.52 -9.88 -6.95
CA LYS A 33 8.88 -10.31 -7.33
C LYS A 33 8.87 -11.30 -8.50
N LEU A 34 7.80 -12.08 -8.68
CA LEU A 34 7.70 -13.08 -9.76
C LEU A 34 7.26 -12.48 -11.11
N ILE A 35 6.51 -11.37 -11.12
CA ILE A 35 6.03 -10.70 -12.35
C ILE A 35 7.15 -10.43 -13.37
N PRO A 36 8.28 -9.79 -13.02
CA PRO A 36 9.32 -9.49 -14.01
C PRO A 36 9.92 -10.74 -14.64
N TYR A 37 10.09 -11.82 -13.86
CA TYR A 37 10.54 -13.11 -14.40
C TYR A 37 9.50 -13.68 -15.36
N ALA A 38 8.22 -13.69 -14.97
CA ALA A 38 7.14 -14.16 -15.81
C ALA A 38 7.08 -13.44 -17.17
N VAL A 39 7.20 -12.11 -17.15
CA VAL A 39 7.22 -11.28 -18.35
C VAL A 39 8.48 -11.54 -19.19
N THR A 40 9.64 -11.69 -18.57
CA THR A 40 10.91 -11.96 -19.28
C THR A 40 10.83 -13.27 -20.06
N PHE A 41 10.33 -14.34 -19.44
CA PHE A 41 10.13 -15.63 -20.11
C PHE A 41 9.05 -15.57 -21.19
N LEU A 42 7.99 -14.77 -20.99
CA LEU A 42 6.97 -14.56 -22.02
C LEU A 42 7.55 -13.86 -23.25
N ILE A 43 8.33 -12.79 -23.05
CA ILE A 43 9.01 -12.07 -24.15
C ILE A 43 9.96 -13.02 -24.88
N LEU A 44 10.78 -13.78 -24.13
CA LEU A 44 11.68 -14.75 -24.73
C LEU A 44 10.92 -15.83 -25.53
N GLY A 45 9.81 -16.33 -25.00
CA GLY A 45 8.94 -17.28 -25.69
C GLY A 45 8.38 -16.71 -26.99
N ILE A 46 7.95 -15.45 -27.01
CA ILE A 46 7.49 -14.76 -28.22
C ILE A 46 8.62 -14.62 -29.24
N VAL A 47 9.82 -14.23 -28.80
CA VAL A 47 10.98 -14.09 -29.69
C VAL A 47 11.38 -15.43 -30.31
N VAL A 48 11.47 -16.49 -29.50
CA VAL A 48 11.80 -17.84 -29.98
C VAL A 48 10.73 -18.33 -30.96
N HIS A 49 9.46 -18.14 -30.63
CA HIS A 49 8.36 -18.51 -31.53
C HIS A 49 8.40 -17.73 -32.85
N SER A 50 8.74 -16.43 -32.81
CA SER A 50 8.89 -15.64 -34.04
C SER A 50 10.07 -16.08 -34.90
N LEU A 51 11.13 -16.63 -34.28
CA LEU A 51 12.34 -17.11 -34.96
C LEU A 51 12.28 -18.61 -35.32
N GLU A 52 11.22 -19.30 -34.91
CA GLU A 52 10.96 -20.72 -35.17
C GLU A 52 11.32 -21.19 -36.59
N PRO A 53 10.86 -20.55 -37.69
CA PRO A 53 11.19 -21.01 -39.04
C PRO A 53 12.69 -20.91 -39.37
N ALA A 54 13.42 -19.96 -38.78
CA ALA A 54 14.86 -19.84 -38.94
C ALA A 54 15.61 -20.85 -38.07
N LEU A 55 15.15 -21.05 -36.82
CA LEU A 55 15.76 -21.97 -35.85
C LEU A 55 15.64 -23.44 -36.28
N LEU A 56 14.52 -23.82 -36.91
CA LEU A 56 14.34 -25.13 -37.53
C LEU A 56 15.30 -25.35 -38.70
N ARG A 57 15.48 -24.34 -39.56
CA ARG A 57 16.43 -24.42 -40.70
C ARG A 57 17.88 -24.55 -40.25
N TRP A 58 18.25 -23.91 -39.15
CA TRP A 58 19.59 -24.03 -38.57
C TRP A 58 19.80 -25.29 -37.72
N GLY A 59 18.77 -26.12 -37.53
CA GLY A 59 18.85 -27.35 -36.74
C GLY A 59 19.01 -27.13 -35.23
N ILE A 60 18.78 -25.91 -34.75
CA ILE A 60 18.94 -25.52 -33.34
C ILE A 60 17.69 -25.93 -32.52
N MET A 61 16.52 -25.97 -33.17
CA MET A 61 15.26 -26.33 -32.54
C MET A 61 14.74 -27.67 -33.10
N THR A 62 14.30 -28.56 -32.21
CA THR A 62 13.63 -29.81 -32.58
C THR A 62 12.17 -29.57 -32.94
N GLU A 63 11.61 -30.36 -33.87
CA GLU A 63 10.19 -30.29 -34.26
C GLU A 63 9.23 -30.47 -33.07
N SER A 64 9.68 -31.09 -31.98
CA SER A 64 8.92 -31.21 -30.73
C SER A 64 8.65 -29.88 -30.01
N LEU A 65 9.56 -28.89 -30.13
CA LEU A 65 9.42 -27.57 -29.53
C LEU A 65 8.68 -26.58 -30.45
N ALA A 66 8.74 -26.83 -31.77
CA ALA A 66 7.96 -26.16 -32.82
C ALA A 66 6.49 -26.67 -32.91
N GLY A 67 6.15 -27.70 -32.15
CA GLY A 67 4.83 -28.31 -32.20
C GLY A 67 3.72 -27.40 -31.65
N SER A 68 2.48 -27.72 -32.01
CA SER A 68 1.29 -27.20 -31.37
C SER A 68 0.66 -28.26 -30.46
N VAL A 69 0.05 -27.80 -29.37
CA VAL A 69 -0.80 -28.63 -28.50
C VAL A 69 -2.24 -28.24 -28.78
N ARG A 70 -3.06 -29.23 -29.13
CA ARG A 70 -4.49 -29.02 -29.38
C ARG A 70 -5.28 -29.19 -28.09
N PHE A 71 -5.90 -28.11 -27.62
CA PHE A 71 -6.89 -28.13 -26.55
C PHE A 71 -8.27 -27.89 -27.15
N GLY A 72 -9.07 -28.96 -27.26
CA GLY A 72 -10.37 -28.91 -27.93
C GLY A 72 -10.24 -28.61 -29.43
N MET A 73 -10.85 -27.53 -29.90
CA MET A 73 -10.75 -27.05 -31.29
C MET A 73 -9.65 -25.99 -31.50
N LEU A 74 -8.94 -25.57 -30.44
CA LEU A 74 -7.88 -24.56 -30.55
C LEU A 74 -6.49 -25.21 -30.51
N GLU A 75 -5.62 -24.77 -31.41
CA GLU A 75 -4.21 -25.13 -31.44
C GLU A 75 -3.39 -24.02 -30.80
N TYR A 76 -2.60 -24.37 -29.78
CA TYR A 76 -1.72 -23.44 -29.08
C TYR A 76 -0.27 -23.83 -29.33
N PRO A 77 0.65 -22.87 -29.57
CA PRO A 77 2.06 -23.18 -29.66
C PRO A 77 2.58 -23.80 -28.36
N MET A 78 3.39 -24.86 -28.46
CA MET A 78 3.91 -25.59 -27.28
C MET A 78 4.63 -24.66 -26.30
N LEU A 79 5.39 -23.68 -26.81
CA LEU A 79 6.11 -22.68 -26.01
C LEU A 79 5.19 -21.86 -25.11
N PHE A 80 4.00 -21.48 -25.59
CA PHE A 80 3.03 -20.72 -24.80
C PHE A 80 2.40 -21.60 -23.72
N VAL A 81 2.10 -22.85 -24.03
CA VAL A 81 1.57 -23.82 -23.04
C VAL A 81 2.60 -24.08 -21.94
N ALA A 82 3.88 -24.21 -22.30
CA ALA A 82 4.97 -24.37 -21.35
C ALA A 82 5.20 -23.12 -20.47
N ALA A 83 5.03 -21.92 -21.03
CA ALA A 83 5.15 -20.66 -20.29
C ALA A 83 3.91 -20.32 -19.44
N ALA A 84 2.74 -20.91 -19.74
CA ALA A 84 1.48 -20.57 -19.08
C ALA A 84 1.50 -20.72 -17.54
N PRO A 85 2.06 -21.79 -16.94
CA PRO A 85 2.13 -21.90 -15.48
C PRO A 85 2.89 -20.74 -14.84
N LEU A 86 3.95 -20.26 -15.49
CA LEU A 86 4.78 -19.16 -15.01
C LEU A 86 4.00 -17.84 -14.97
N VAL A 87 3.18 -17.57 -15.99
CA VAL A 87 2.34 -16.37 -16.08
C VAL A 87 1.14 -16.44 -15.13
N ILE A 88 0.54 -17.62 -14.98
CA ILE A 88 -0.63 -17.84 -14.13
C ILE A 88 -0.25 -17.78 -12.64
N THR A 89 0.95 -18.22 -12.27
CA THR A 89 1.39 -18.31 -10.85
C THR A 89 1.26 -16.98 -10.08
N PRO A 90 1.77 -15.83 -10.55
CA PRO A 90 1.58 -14.54 -9.88
C PRO A 90 0.10 -14.16 -9.66
N ILE A 91 -0.77 -14.51 -10.62
CA ILE A 91 -2.21 -14.22 -10.56
C ILE A 91 -2.85 -15.06 -9.44
N ILE A 92 -2.57 -16.36 -9.39
CA ILE A 92 -3.07 -17.25 -8.34
C ILE A 92 -2.62 -16.75 -6.97
N LEU A 93 -1.33 -16.43 -6.82
CA LEU A 93 -0.79 -15.91 -5.56
C LEU A 93 -1.50 -14.63 -5.11
N ARG A 94 -1.81 -13.73 -6.04
CA ARG A 94 -2.55 -12.49 -5.76
C ARG A 94 -3.97 -12.76 -5.29
N VAL A 95 -4.69 -13.68 -5.92
CA VAL A 95 -6.04 -14.09 -5.48
C VAL A 95 -5.99 -14.69 -4.08
N MET A 96 -5.05 -15.59 -3.82
CA MET A 96 -4.88 -16.22 -2.51
C MET A 96 -4.53 -15.20 -1.41
N ALA A 97 -3.63 -14.25 -1.71
CA ALA A 97 -3.27 -13.18 -0.78
C ALA A 97 -4.47 -12.30 -0.43
N ASN A 98 -5.28 -11.92 -1.42
CA ASN A 98 -6.51 -11.17 -1.19
C ASN A 98 -7.53 -11.94 -0.34
N VAL A 99 -7.74 -13.23 -0.60
CA VAL A 99 -8.63 -14.07 0.22
C VAL A 99 -8.12 -14.17 1.66
N ALA A 100 -6.81 -14.30 1.85
CA ALA A 100 -6.21 -14.32 3.18
C ALA A 100 -6.40 -12.99 3.93
N ASP A 101 -6.18 -11.86 3.26
CA ASP A 101 -6.39 -10.52 3.83
C ASP A 101 -7.87 -10.30 4.20
N VAL A 102 -8.79 -10.69 3.33
CA VAL A 102 -10.25 -10.63 3.59
C VAL A 102 -10.63 -11.42 4.84
N ARG A 103 -10.07 -12.63 5.01
CA ARG A 103 -10.30 -13.45 6.20
C ARG A 103 -9.72 -12.81 7.46
N ARG A 104 -8.54 -12.19 7.39
CA ARG A 104 -7.91 -11.47 8.51
C ARG A 104 -8.72 -10.25 8.93
N GLN A 105 -9.17 -9.44 7.97
CA GLN A 105 -10.04 -8.30 8.21
C GLN A 105 -11.33 -8.71 8.91
N ARG A 106 -12.02 -9.75 8.42
CA ARG A 106 -13.25 -10.25 9.07
C ARG A 106 -13.02 -10.76 10.49
N ARG A 107 -11.90 -11.45 10.72
CA ARG A 107 -11.53 -11.94 12.07
C ARG A 107 -11.30 -10.77 13.01
N PHE A 108 -10.53 -9.78 12.57
CA PHE A 108 -10.22 -8.58 13.34
C PHE A 108 -11.47 -7.75 13.64
N SER A 109 -12.34 -7.53 12.64
CA SER A 109 -13.59 -6.78 12.81
C SER A 109 -14.58 -7.44 13.78
N ARG A 110 -14.55 -8.78 13.91
CA ARG A 110 -15.43 -9.50 14.85
C ARG A 110 -14.96 -9.45 16.30
N ASN A 111 -13.66 -9.37 16.53
CA ASN A 111 -13.07 -9.33 17.87
C ASN A 111 -11.77 -8.51 17.83
N PRO A 112 -11.86 -7.17 17.87
CA PRO A 112 -10.68 -6.33 17.86
C PRO A 112 -9.92 -6.48 19.18
N PRO A 113 -8.58 -6.56 19.15
CA PRO A 113 -7.77 -6.58 20.36
C PRO A 113 -7.92 -5.25 21.13
N PRO A 114 -7.81 -5.27 22.46
CA PRO A 114 -7.83 -4.06 23.26
C PRO A 114 -6.61 -3.19 22.93
N SER A 115 -6.84 -1.89 22.75
CA SER A 115 -5.77 -0.94 22.43
C SER A 115 -4.81 -0.76 23.60
N PRO A 116 -3.48 -0.77 23.37
CA PRO A 116 -2.51 -0.42 24.40
C PRO A 116 -2.67 1.05 24.81
N LYS A 117 -2.40 1.36 26.07
CA LYS A 117 -2.42 2.73 26.57
C LYS A 117 -1.05 3.35 26.33
N ILE A 118 -0.99 4.31 25.40
CA ILE A 118 0.23 5.02 25.03
C ILE A 118 0.12 6.45 25.52
N THR A 119 1.05 6.87 26.38
CA THR A 119 1.14 8.26 26.87
C THR A 119 2.49 8.82 26.44
N ILE A 120 2.47 9.84 25.59
CA ILE A 120 3.67 10.49 25.04
C ILE A 120 4.06 11.63 26.00
N GLU A 121 5.34 11.71 26.39
CA GLU A 121 5.86 12.84 27.16
C GLU A 121 5.95 14.10 26.27
N GLU A 122 6.38 15.25 26.79
CA GLU A 122 6.52 16.46 25.97
C GLU A 122 7.54 16.22 24.83
N ALA A 123 7.04 16.20 23.60
CA ALA A 123 7.84 15.90 22.42
C ALA A 123 8.29 17.21 21.74
N VAL A 124 9.60 17.38 21.59
CA VAL A 124 10.22 18.53 20.93
C VAL A 124 10.82 18.08 19.61
N ALA A 125 10.69 18.91 18.58
CA ALA A 125 11.36 18.67 17.29
C ALA A 125 12.88 18.49 17.51
N ASP A 126 13.47 17.57 16.73
CA ASP A 126 14.89 17.16 16.79
C ASP A 126 15.34 16.46 18.08
N GLN A 127 14.42 16.08 18.98
CA GLN A 127 14.74 15.29 20.17
C GLN A 127 14.12 13.89 20.12
N PRO A 128 14.74 12.88 20.78
CA PRO A 128 14.13 11.57 20.93
C PRO A 128 12.77 11.66 21.62
N VAL A 129 11.79 10.91 21.12
CA VAL A 129 10.44 10.91 21.68
C VAL A 129 10.37 9.83 22.75
N ARG A 130 10.04 10.25 23.97
CA ARG A 130 9.80 9.35 25.11
C ARG A 130 8.32 9.12 25.29
N PHE A 131 7.95 7.85 25.46
CA PHE A 131 6.57 7.47 25.68
C PHE A 131 6.48 6.28 26.64
N THR A 132 5.37 6.22 27.36
CA THR A 132 5.01 5.09 28.20
C THR A 132 3.96 4.26 27.48
N CYS A 133 4.22 2.96 27.34
CA CYS A 133 3.29 2.01 26.71
C CYS A 133 2.91 0.93 27.72
N GLU A 134 1.62 0.83 28.02
CA GLU A 134 1.05 -0.22 28.88
C GLU A 134 0.23 -1.18 28.01
N PHE A 135 0.65 -2.45 28.00
CA PHE A 135 -0.08 -3.51 27.32
C PHE A 135 -1.17 -4.08 28.24
N PRO A 136 -2.40 -4.32 27.74
CA PRO A 136 -3.43 -5.01 28.50
C PRO A 136 -3.02 -6.47 28.77
N ASP A 137 -3.30 -6.99 29.96
CA ASP A 137 -2.97 -8.38 30.36
C ASP A 137 -3.63 -9.45 29.47
N SER A 138 -4.70 -9.08 28.76
CA SER A 138 -5.40 -9.96 27.81
C SER A 138 -4.72 -10.08 26.45
N LEU A 139 -3.63 -9.34 26.20
CA LEU A 139 -2.90 -9.34 24.93
C LEU A 139 -1.62 -10.16 25.05
N GLU A 140 -1.60 -11.35 24.44
CA GLU A 140 -0.37 -12.15 24.31
C GLU A 140 0.55 -11.54 23.24
N VAL A 141 1.49 -10.71 23.67
CA VAL A 141 2.45 -10.05 22.77
C VAL A 141 3.66 -10.97 22.54
N THR A 142 3.79 -11.54 21.34
CA THR A 142 4.98 -12.33 20.95
C THR A 142 6.18 -11.43 20.61
N SER A 143 5.94 -10.32 19.92
CA SER A 143 6.96 -9.33 19.56
C SER A 143 6.26 -8.01 19.25
N ALA A 144 6.77 -6.93 19.85
CA ALA A 144 6.30 -5.57 19.58
C ALA A 144 7.50 -4.67 19.27
N LYS A 145 7.34 -3.82 18.26
CA LYS A 145 8.33 -2.84 17.84
C LYS A 145 7.65 -1.48 17.68
N ALA A 146 8.38 -0.43 18.03
CA ALA A 146 7.97 0.95 17.82
C ALA A 146 9.04 1.68 17.00
N TRP A 147 8.60 2.58 16.15
CA TRP A 147 9.43 3.56 15.47
C TRP A 147 8.57 4.79 15.20
N LEU A 148 9.23 5.94 15.07
CA LEU A 148 8.58 7.19 14.70
C LEU A 148 8.60 7.28 13.17
N ARG A 149 7.49 7.69 12.57
CA ARG A 149 7.42 8.01 11.15
C ARG A 149 6.92 9.43 11.01
N VAL A 150 7.53 10.16 10.09
CA VAL A 150 7.06 11.48 9.67
C VAL A 150 6.80 11.44 8.17
N GLY A 151 5.76 12.14 7.73
CA GLY A 151 5.55 12.29 6.31
C GLY A 151 4.53 13.34 5.94
N LEU A 152 4.57 13.65 4.65
CA LEU A 152 3.59 14.51 4.01
C LEU A 152 2.35 13.70 3.71
N LEU A 153 1.30 14.31 4.15
CA LEU A 153 -0.05 13.89 4.06
C LEU A 153 -0.56 14.50 2.69
N SER A 154 -1.36 13.77 1.88
CA SER A 154 -1.97 14.24 0.61
C SER A 154 -2.86 15.50 0.73
N PRO A 155 -2.67 16.57 -0.06
CA PRO A 155 -3.47 17.80 0.06
C PRO A 155 -4.98 17.55 -0.04
N ASP A 156 -5.77 18.37 0.65
CA ASP A 156 -7.23 18.35 0.47
C ASP A 156 -7.61 18.81 -0.95
N ARG A 157 -8.50 18.05 -1.60
CA ARG A 157 -8.99 18.37 -2.94
C ARG A 157 -9.66 19.73 -2.98
N THR A 158 -10.51 20.05 -2.01
CA THR A 158 -11.30 21.29 -2.07
C THR A 158 -10.37 22.50 -1.96
N ALA A 159 -9.40 22.44 -1.06
CA ALA A 159 -8.34 23.42 -0.93
C ALA A 159 -7.51 23.54 -2.21
N TRP A 160 -7.11 22.43 -2.81
CA TRP A 160 -6.33 22.41 -4.05
C TRP A 160 -7.09 23.03 -5.23
N MET A 161 -8.35 22.64 -5.44
CA MET A 161 -9.20 23.19 -6.48
C MET A 161 -9.44 24.69 -6.28
N SER A 162 -9.68 25.12 -5.04
CA SER A 162 -9.85 26.54 -4.70
C SER A 162 -8.60 27.37 -4.99
N ALA A 163 -7.40 26.82 -4.74
CA ALA A 163 -6.12 27.48 -5.04
C ALA A 163 -5.93 27.72 -6.54
N HIS A 164 -6.53 26.87 -7.39
CA HIS A 164 -6.57 27.03 -8.85
C HIS A 164 -7.79 27.84 -9.34
N GLY A 165 -8.62 28.37 -8.44
CA GLY A 165 -9.84 29.11 -8.79
C GLY A 165 -10.93 28.23 -9.42
N LEU A 166 -10.88 26.92 -9.18
CA LEU A 166 -11.81 25.93 -9.72
C LEU A 166 -12.84 25.51 -8.67
N SER A 167 -14.05 25.16 -9.14
CA SER A 167 -15.07 24.52 -8.30
C SER A 167 -14.62 23.10 -7.89
N PRO A 168 -15.00 22.58 -6.71
CA PRO A 168 -14.67 21.21 -6.29
C PRO A 168 -15.03 20.11 -7.30
N ASP A 169 -16.15 20.30 -8.02
CA ASP A 169 -16.66 19.36 -9.03
C ASP A 169 -16.12 19.60 -10.44
N ALA A 170 -15.30 20.64 -10.63
CA ALA A 170 -14.70 20.93 -11.92
C ALA A 170 -13.65 19.87 -12.31
N ARG A 171 -13.32 19.81 -13.60
CA ARG A 171 -12.17 19.00 -14.04
C ARG A 171 -10.90 19.49 -13.36
N PRO A 172 -10.02 18.57 -12.94
CA PRO A 172 -8.76 18.96 -12.33
C PRO A 172 -7.90 19.78 -13.30
N PRO A 173 -7.01 20.65 -12.78
CA PRO A 173 -6.15 21.48 -13.60
C PRO A 173 -5.19 20.65 -14.47
N ALA A 174 -4.71 21.25 -15.56
CA ALA A 174 -3.77 20.59 -16.48
C ALA A 174 -2.55 20.05 -15.71
N GLY A 175 -2.23 18.77 -15.90
CA GLY A 175 -1.20 18.06 -15.14
C GLY A 175 -1.76 17.01 -14.15
N LEU A 176 -3.05 17.06 -13.84
CA LEU A 176 -3.75 16.04 -13.07
C LEU A 176 -4.77 15.33 -13.98
N SER A 177 -4.48 14.08 -14.37
CA SER A 177 -5.35 13.28 -15.23
C SER A 177 -6.46 12.56 -14.46
N THR A 178 -6.33 12.43 -13.14
CA THR A 178 -7.29 11.80 -12.25
C THR A 178 -7.89 12.82 -11.29
N PRO A 179 -9.18 12.71 -10.94
CA PRO A 179 -9.75 13.46 -9.83
C PRO A 179 -8.90 13.25 -8.58
N LEU A 180 -8.62 14.32 -7.85
CA LEU A 180 -8.07 14.20 -6.50
C LEU A 180 -9.16 13.56 -5.61
N PRO A 181 -8.79 12.75 -4.61
CA PRO A 181 -9.77 12.15 -3.71
C PRO A 181 -10.49 13.25 -2.92
N ASP A 182 -11.79 13.08 -2.68
CA ASP A 182 -12.64 14.05 -1.94
C ASP A 182 -12.27 14.16 -0.45
N GLY A 183 -11.34 13.34 0.03
CA GLY A 183 -10.77 13.38 1.37
C GLY A 183 -9.68 12.32 1.55
N TRP A 184 -9.08 12.32 2.74
CA TRP A 184 -7.98 11.43 3.13
C TRP A 184 -8.37 9.96 3.26
N MET A 185 -9.66 9.73 3.52
CA MET A 185 -10.32 8.45 3.39
C MET A 185 -11.63 8.69 2.65
N PRO A 186 -11.69 8.47 1.33
CA PRO A 186 -12.97 8.43 0.67
C PRO A 186 -13.79 7.28 1.28
N ARG A 187 -15.06 7.58 1.56
CA ARG A 187 -16.11 6.57 1.69
C ARG A 187 -16.18 5.76 0.40
N GLY A 188 -15.32 4.75 0.24
CA GLY A 188 -15.37 3.77 -0.85
C GLY A 188 -15.58 4.33 -2.26
N ALA A 189 -15.05 5.52 -2.59
CA ALA A 189 -15.44 6.26 -3.79
C ALA A 189 -14.29 6.56 -4.76
N ASP A 190 -13.16 5.85 -4.66
CA ASP A 190 -12.06 6.08 -5.60
C ASP A 190 -11.69 4.74 -6.20
N GLY A 191 -12.55 4.28 -7.12
CA GLY A 191 -12.31 3.13 -8.00
C GLY A 191 -11.03 3.23 -8.84
N SER A 192 -10.25 4.30 -8.67
CA SER A 192 -8.90 4.51 -9.22
C SER A 192 -7.78 3.93 -8.34
N GLY A 193 -8.07 3.54 -7.10
CA GLY A 193 -7.13 2.91 -6.17
C GLY A 193 -7.32 1.39 -6.00
N ILE A 194 -8.22 0.78 -6.77
CA ILE A 194 -8.40 -0.68 -6.81
C ILE A 194 -7.30 -1.28 -7.69
N GLY A 195 -6.03 -1.15 -7.30
CA GLY A 195 -4.90 -1.55 -8.13
C GLY A 195 -3.51 -1.47 -7.50
N GLU A 196 -2.85 -2.63 -7.45
CA GLU A 196 -1.41 -2.90 -7.24
C GLU A 196 -0.80 -2.69 -5.83
N SER A 197 -1.11 -1.60 -5.14
CA SER A 197 -0.49 -1.28 -3.84
C SER A 197 -1.33 -1.70 -2.62
N THR A 198 -2.65 -1.69 -2.75
CA THR A 198 -3.57 -1.85 -1.61
C THR A 198 -4.35 -3.16 -1.73
N PRO A 199 -4.35 -4.02 -0.70
CA PRO A 199 -5.14 -5.26 -0.72
C PRO A 199 -6.64 -4.96 -0.79
N LEU A 200 -7.43 -5.94 -1.24
CA LEU A 200 -8.89 -5.81 -1.28
C LEU A 200 -9.45 -5.45 0.10
N LEU A 201 -10.10 -4.30 0.19
CA LEU A 201 -10.69 -3.76 1.41
C LEU A 201 -12.12 -4.28 1.60
N ILE A 202 -12.45 -4.71 2.81
CA ILE A 202 -13.82 -5.00 3.22
C ILE A 202 -14.33 -3.82 4.05
N GLY A 203 -15.22 -3.02 3.46
CA GLY A 203 -15.93 -1.94 4.16
C GLY A 203 -15.63 -0.54 3.62
N GLN A 204 -16.41 0.43 4.09
CA GLN A 204 -16.28 1.86 3.76
C GLN A 204 -15.88 2.64 5.02
N GLY A 205 -15.03 3.66 4.88
CA GLY A 205 -14.69 4.60 5.98
C GLY A 205 -13.65 4.06 6.97
N SER A 206 -13.74 4.48 8.24
CA SER A 206 -12.81 4.17 9.35
C SER A 206 -12.65 2.66 9.68
N SER A 207 -13.38 1.80 8.96
CA SER A 207 -13.20 0.34 8.95
C SER A 207 -12.07 -0.15 8.04
N GLN A 208 -11.34 0.75 7.37
CA GLN A 208 -10.17 0.38 6.57
C GLN A 208 -9.04 -0.05 7.51
N LEU A 209 -8.91 -1.36 7.68
CA LEU A 209 -7.82 -1.95 8.46
C LEU A 209 -6.47 -1.86 7.75
N PHE A 210 -6.38 -1.32 6.54
CA PHE A 210 -5.10 -1.08 5.89
C PHE A 210 -4.86 0.42 5.82
N GLN A 211 -3.80 0.85 6.48
CA GLN A 211 -3.40 2.24 6.46
C GLN A 211 -2.72 2.56 5.13
N GLU A 212 -3.14 3.65 4.48
CA GLU A 212 -2.43 4.13 3.30
C GLU A 212 -1.04 4.65 3.68
N PRO A 213 0.00 4.26 2.92
CA PRO A 213 1.35 4.76 3.16
C PRO A 213 1.43 6.24 2.80
N MET A 214 2.10 7.02 3.63
CA MET A 214 2.54 8.37 3.27
C MET A 214 3.49 8.29 2.06
N ARG A 215 3.21 9.06 1.00
CA ARG A 215 3.98 9.00 -0.26
C ARG A 215 5.38 9.56 -0.10
N LEU A 216 5.53 10.61 0.71
CA LEU A 216 6.81 11.18 1.12
C LEU A 216 6.92 10.99 2.63
N ARG A 217 7.83 10.12 3.05
CA ARG A 217 8.01 9.78 4.46
C ARG A 217 9.45 9.47 4.80
N ALA A 218 9.80 9.70 6.05
CA ALA A 218 10.99 9.18 6.69
C ALA A 218 10.58 8.32 7.90
N GLU A 219 11.33 7.27 8.15
CA GLU A 219 11.11 6.33 9.25
C GLU A 219 12.35 6.27 10.12
N GLY A 220 12.15 6.33 11.44
CA GLY A 220 13.19 6.09 12.43
C GLY A 220 13.52 4.59 12.56
N ARG A 221 14.55 4.28 13.36
CA ARG A 221 14.95 2.90 13.60
C ARG A 221 13.93 2.18 14.51
N PRO A 222 13.57 0.93 14.21
CA PRO A 222 12.65 0.17 15.05
C PRO A 222 13.32 -0.26 16.35
N VAL A 223 12.69 0.07 17.47
CA VAL A 223 13.07 -0.32 18.84
C VAL A 223 12.10 -1.38 19.34
N THR A 224 12.60 -2.39 20.06
CA THR A 224 11.74 -3.39 20.71
C THR A 224 10.99 -2.75 21.87
N LEU A 225 9.66 -2.84 21.83
CA LEU A 225 8.79 -2.28 22.86
C LEU A 225 8.87 -3.09 24.16
N GLN A 226 9.06 -2.38 25.27
CA GLN A 226 8.94 -2.91 26.62
C GLN A 226 7.70 -2.34 27.31
N ASN A 227 7.15 -3.04 28.29
CA ASN A 227 6.06 -2.52 29.11
C ASN A 227 6.62 -1.41 30.02
N GLY A 228 6.09 -0.19 29.92
CA GLY A 228 6.61 0.99 30.61
C GLY A 228 7.26 2.01 29.66
N LYS A 229 8.36 2.64 30.09
CA LYS A 229 9.01 3.74 29.37
C LYS A 229 9.87 3.23 28.21
N ASN A 230 9.68 3.84 27.04
CA ASN A 230 10.44 3.58 25.83
C ASN A 230 10.88 4.91 25.21
N GLU A 231 11.95 4.86 24.42
CA GLU A 231 12.50 6.02 23.70
C GLU A 231 12.76 5.62 22.26
N VAL A 232 12.40 6.51 21.33
CA VAL A 232 12.55 6.30 19.89
C VAL A 232 13.25 7.50 19.26
N GLU A 233 14.19 7.21 18.37
CA GLU A 233 14.96 8.21 17.62
C GLU A 233 14.09 8.91 16.56
N MET A 234 14.42 10.17 16.28
CA MET A 234 13.74 10.94 15.25
C MET A 234 14.16 10.47 13.84
N PRO A 235 13.25 10.45 12.84
CA PRO A 235 13.59 10.14 11.46
C PRO A 235 14.61 11.13 10.88
N GLU A 236 15.47 10.64 10.00
CA GLU A 236 16.46 11.48 9.31
C GLU A 236 15.79 12.52 8.39
N GLY A 237 16.30 13.75 8.42
CA GLY A 237 15.91 14.84 7.51
C GLY A 237 15.36 16.08 8.23
N PRO A 238 15.31 17.24 7.53
CA PRO A 238 14.80 18.49 8.09
C PRO A 238 13.27 18.50 8.10
N TRP A 239 12.67 17.71 8.99
CA TRP A 239 11.24 17.65 9.13
C TRP A 239 10.75 18.72 10.11
N PRO A 240 9.83 19.61 9.70
CA PRO A 240 9.22 20.54 10.64
C PRO A 240 8.28 19.79 11.59
N GLY A 241 7.84 20.45 12.66
CA GLY A 241 6.84 19.88 13.56
C GLY A 241 5.53 19.50 12.89
N SER A 242 4.67 18.78 13.61
CA SER A 242 3.34 18.42 13.10
C SER A 242 2.54 19.68 12.76
N GLU A 243 2.18 19.84 11.49
CA GLU A 243 1.41 20.97 10.98
C GLU A 243 0.25 20.43 10.15
N TYR A 244 -0.96 20.91 10.39
CA TYR A 244 -2.16 20.48 9.67
C TYR A 244 -2.72 21.67 8.88
N GLY A 245 -2.21 21.88 7.67
CA GLY A 245 -2.71 22.87 6.72
C GLY A 245 -3.53 22.23 5.60
N SER A 246 -4.43 22.97 4.97
CA SER A 246 -5.32 22.47 3.92
C SER A 246 -4.57 21.95 2.66
N LEU A 247 -3.46 22.60 2.30
CA LEU A 247 -2.60 22.20 1.18
C LEU A 247 -1.38 21.36 1.60
N VAL A 248 -0.83 21.64 2.79
CA VAL A 248 0.35 20.94 3.32
C VAL A 248 0.00 20.47 4.71
N SER A 249 0.04 19.15 4.91
CA SER A 249 -0.10 18.54 6.23
C SER A 249 1.12 17.64 6.46
N ILE A 250 1.74 17.78 7.63
CA ILE A 250 2.91 17.03 8.07
C ILE A 250 2.50 16.32 9.35
N HIS A 251 2.54 14.99 9.30
CA HIS A 251 2.07 14.14 10.39
C HIS A 251 3.19 13.25 10.90
N TYR A 252 3.31 13.21 12.22
CA TYR A 252 4.13 12.25 12.94
C TYR A 252 3.23 11.14 13.50
N GLU A 253 3.60 9.89 13.23
CA GLU A 253 2.93 8.67 13.73
C GLU A 253 3.90 7.69 14.38
#